data_AF-A0A118K3H5-F1
#
_entry.id   AF-A0A118K3H5-F1
#
_cell.length_a   1.000
_cell.length_b   1.000
_cell.length_c   1.000
_cell.angle_alpha   90.00
_cell.angle_beta   90.00
_cell.angle_gamma   90.00
#
_symmetry.space_group_name_H-M   'P 1'
#
loop_
_entity.id
_entity.type
_entity.pdbx_description
1 polymer ?
#
loop_
_entity_poly.entity_id
_entity_poly.type
_entity_poly.pdbx_seq_one_letter_code
_entity_poly.pdbx_strand_id
1 'polypeptide(L)'
;MERNQMQMHRQIATIRKSLFDQGYLDEQFVQLEELQDNSNPNFVEEVVTLFYRDSARFLYNLDQALEKRPLDFSRLDSLMHQFKGSSSSIGAKKVKIECTHFRDYCNARNTEGCQDKLGPSRRHAGPDKSFGF
;
A
#
# COMPACT_ATOMS: atom_id res chain seq x y z
N MET A 1 23.12 -22.79 17.24
CA MET A 1 22.14 -22.58 16.16
C MET A 1 20.74 -22.30 16.72
N GLU A 2 20.22 -23.11 17.65
CA GLU A 2 18.88 -22.92 18.25
C GLU A 2 18.64 -21.56 18.93
N ARG A 3 19.63 -21.02 19.67
CA ARG A 3 19.52 -19.69 20.29
C ARG A 3 19.31 -18.57 19.28
N ASN A 4 19.98 -18.63 18.12
CA ASN A 4 19.84 -17.64 17.06
C ASN A 4 18.47 -17.73 16.38
N GLN A 5 17.96 -18.94 16.18
CA GLN A 5 16.63 -19.16 15.60
C GLN A 5 15.52 -18.64 16.53
N MET A 6 15.64 -18.88 17.84
CA MET A 6 14.71 -18.34 18.84
C MET A 6 14.75 -16.81 18.90
N GLN A 7 15.93 -16.21 18.76
CA GLN A 7 16.07 -14.76 18.68
C GLN A 7 15.40 -14.19 17.43
N MET A 8 15.58 -14.82 16.27
CA MET A 8 14.95 -14.41 15.01
C MET A 8 13.42 -14.46 15.11
N HIS A 9 12.85 -15.56 15.63
CA HIS A 9 11.40 -15.66 15.81
C HIS A 9 10.84 -14.58 16.75
N ARG A 10 11.56 -14.24 17.83
CA ARG A 10 11.15 -13.14 18.72
C ARG A 10 11.21 -11.78 18.02
N GLN A 11 12.23 -11.54 17.18
CA GLN A 11 12.34 -10.31 16.40
C GLN A 11 11.18 -10.17 15.41
N ILE A 12 10.86 -11.23 14.67
CA ILE A 12 9.74 -11.27 13.73
C ILE A 12 8.41 -10.99 14.46
N ALA A 13 8.16 -11.66 15.60
CA ALA A 13 6.96 -11.44 16.39
C ALA A 13 6.85 -9.99 16.89
N THR A 14 7.96 -9.37 17.26
CA THR A 14 8.02 -7.97 17.71
C THR A 14 7.70 -7.00 16.57
N ILE A 15 8.30 -7.20 15.40
CA ILE A 15 8.03 -6.39 14.19
C ILE A 15 6.57 -6.55 13.78
N ARG A 16 6.07 -7.78 13.72
CA ARG A 16 4.67 -8.06 13.40
C ARG A 16 3.74 -7.30 14.35
N LYS A 17 3.95 -7.43 15.66
CA LYS A 17 3.14 -6.71 16.65
C LYS A 17 3.18 -5.20 16.45
N SER A 18 4.36 -4.62 16.22
CA SER A 18 4.49 -3.17 16.02
C SER A 18 3.74 -2.68 14.77
N LEU A 19 3.65 -3.49 13.71
CA LEU A 19 2.87 -3.16 12.51
C LEU A 19 1.36 -3.11 12.80
N PHE A 20 0.84 -4.02 13.63
CA PHE A 20 -0.56 -3.99 14.09
C PHE A 20 -0.82 -2.83 15.05
N ASP A 21 0.05 -2.61 16.04
CA ASP A 21 -0.10 -1.55 17.05
C ASP A 21 -0.08 -0.15 16.40
N GLN A 22 0.73 0.04 15.35
CA GLN A 22 0.76 1.28 14.56
C GLN A 22 -0.36 1.36 13.50
N GLY A 23 -1.20 0.33 13.39
CA GLY A 23 -2.35 0.26 12.49
C GLY A 23 -1.99 0.09 11.01
N TYR A 24 -0.78 -0.38 10.68
CA TYR A 24 -0.42 -0.70 9.28
C TYR A 24 -1.16 -1.94 8.77
N LEU A 25 -1.32 -2.94 9.63
CA LEU A 25 -2.00 -4.19 9.33
C LEU A 25 -3.33 -4.30 10.09
N ASP A 26 -4.30 -5.02 9.51
CA ASP A 26 -5.55 -5.41 10.18
C ASP A 26 -5.76 -6.94 10.15
N GLU A 27 -6.90 -7.39 10.69
CA GLU A 27 -7.24 -8.80 10.85
C GLU A 27 -7.17 -9.62 9.55
N GLN A 28 -7.30 -8.97 8.39
CA GLN A 28 -7.20 -9.67 7.10
C GLN A 28 -5.79 -10.23 6.88
N PHE A 29 -4.74 -9.57 7.41
CA PHE A 29 -3.38 -10.12 7.33
C PHE A 29 -3.23 -11.39 8.17
N VAL A 30 -3.93 -11.48 9.31
CA VAL A 30 -3.95 -12.70 10.13
C VAL A 30 -4.62 -13.85 9.37
N GLN A 31 -5.76 -13.57 8.73
CA GLN A 31 -6.43 -14.56 7.87
C GLN A 31 -5.55 -15.01 6.70
N LEU A 32 -4.74 -14.10 6.15
CA LEU A 32 -3.78 -14.45 5.10
C LEU A 32 -2.67 -15.39 5.63
N GLU A 33 -2.16 -15.14 6.84
CA GLU A 33 -1.20 -16.02 7.52
C GLU A 33 -1.78 -17.42 7.78
N GLU A 34 -3.06 -17.52 8.15
CA GLU A 34 -3.75 -18.79 8.42
C GLU A 34 -3.92 -19.69 7.19
N LEU A 35 -3.82 -19.12 5.97
CA LEU A 35 -3.85 -19.88 4.72
C LEU A 35 -2.51 -20.55 4.39
N GLN A 36 -1.42 -20.18 5.07
CA GLN A 36 -0.12 -20.78 4.87
C GLN A 36 0.01 -22.09 5.65
N ASP A 37 0.45 -23.15 4.98
CA ASP A 37 0.64 -24.47 5.58
C ASP A 37 1.93 -25.16 5.09
N ASN A 38 2.15 -26.41 5.51
CA ASN A 38 3.35 -27.17 5.11
C ASN A 38 3.38 -27.52 3.61
N SER A 39 2.23 -27.48 2.93
CA SER A 39 2.12 -27.75 1.49
C SER A 39 2.42 -26.50 0.66
N ASN A 40 2.15 -25.31 1.22
CA ASN A 40 2.47 -24.01 0.63
C ASN A 40 3.15 -23.08 1.65
N PRO A 41 4.42 -23.32 2.00
CA PRO A 41 5.10 -22.59 3.08
C PRO A 41 5.44 -21.13 2.75
N ASN A 42 5.34 -20.72 1.48
CA ASN A 42 5.70 -19.37 1.03
C ASN A 42 4.47 -18.53 0.61
N PHE A 43 3.26 -19.03 0.87
CA PHE A 43 2.03 -18.40 0.40
C PHE A 43 1.94 -16.90 0.73
N VAL A 44 2.22 -16.51 1.99
CA VAL A 44 2.13 -15.11 2.40
C VAL A 44 3.18 -14.27 1.68
N GLU A 45 4.40 -14.78 1.55
CA GLU A 45 5.49 -14.10 0.84
C GLU A 45 5.12 -13.87 -0.63
N GLU A 46 4.59 -14.88 -1.31
CA GLU A 46 4.18 -14.80 -2.72
C GLU A 46 3.07 -13.77 -2.92
N VAL A 47 2.04 -13.79 -2.08
CA VAL A 47 0.92 -12.83 -2.14
C VAL A 47 1.39 -11.40 -1.88
N VAL A 48 2.22 -11.19 -0.87
CA VAL A 48 2.75 -9.86 -0.53
C VAL A 48 3.71 -9.36 -1.62
N THR A 49 4.54 -10.23 -2.19
CA THR A 49 5.43 -9.90 -3.31
C THR A 49 4.64 -9.50 -4.55
N LEU A 50 3.57 -10.24 -4.86
CA LEU A 50 2.65 -9.90 -5.93
C LEU A 50 2.01 -8.53 -5.71
N PHE A 51 1.53 -8.26 -4.49
CA PHE A 51 0.98 -6.97 -4.12
C PHE A 51 1.96 -5.83 -4.36
N TYR A 52 3.24 -5.96 -3.97
CA TYR A 52 4.24 -4.92 -4.22
C TYR A 52 4.49 -4.67 -5.70
N ARG A 53 4.56 -5.74 -6.51
CA ARG A 53 4.73 -5.62 -7.96
C ARG A 53 3.56 -4.88 -8.60
N ASP A 54 2.34 -5.24 -8.23
CA ASP A 54 1.13 -4.63 -8.78
C ASP A 54 0.96 -3.18 -8.29
N SER A 55 1.40 -2.89 -7.05
CA SER A 55 1.44 -1.54 -6.48
C SER A 55 2.34 -0.59 -7.28
N ALA A 56 3.51 -1.05 -7.75
CA ALA A 56 4.40 -0.23 -8.56
C ALA A 56 3.74 0.20 -9.88
N ARG A 57 3.06 -0.74 -10.55
CA ARG A 57 2.29 -0.45 -11.78
C ARG A 57 1.11 0.47 -11.48
N PHE A 58 0.45 0.29 -10.35
CA PHE A 58 -0.64 1.15 -9.92
C PHE A 58 -0.18 2.61 -9.75
N LEU A 59 0.89 2.84 -8.99
CA LEU A 59 1.42 4.18 -8.72
C LEU A 59 1.83 4.88 -10.02
N TYR A 60 2.46 4.17 -10.95
CA TYR A 60 2.78 4.71 -12.27
C TYR A 60 1.53 5.19 -13.03
N ASN A 61 0.47 4.36 -13.06
CA ASN A 61 -0.78 4.73 -13.74
C ASN A 61 -1.50 5.90 -13.06
N LEU A 62 -1.40 6.00 -11.74
CA LEU A 62 -1.93 7.12 -10.97
C LEU A 62 -1.21 8.42 -11.32
N ASP A 63 0.13 8.41 -11.34
CA ASP A 63 0.94 9.57 -11.72
C ASP A 63 0.56 10.06 -13.12
N GLN A 64 0.49 9.15 -14.09
CA GLN A 64 0.08 9.46 -15.46
C GLN A 64 -1.35 10.03 -15.56
N ALA A 65 -2.28 9.59 -14.70
CA ALA A 65 -3.63 10.13 -14.66
C ALA A 65 -3.67 11.55 -14.07
N LEU A 66 -2.77 11.86 -13.14
CA LEU A 66 -2.70 13.16 -12.47
C LEU A 66 -1.98 14.24 -13.28
N GLU A 67 -1.13 13.85 -14.23
CA GLU A 67 -0.48 14.77 -15.18
C GLU A 67 -1.47 15.35 -16.20
N LYS A 68 -2.60 14.67 -16.45
CA LYS A 68 -3.59 15.09 -17.45
C LYS A 68 -4.35 16.35 -17.03
N ARG A 69 -4.69 17.17 -18.02
CA ARG A 69 -5.52 18.38 -17.88
C ARG A 69 -6.58 18.41 -18.99
N PRO A 70 -7.88 18.53 -18.67
CA PRO A 70 -8.46 18.47 -17.32
C PRO A 70 -8.25 17.10 -16.65
N LEU A 71 -8.34 17.05 -15.32
CA LEU A 71 -8.22 15.80 -14.57
C LEU A 71 -9.41 14.87 -14.86
N ASP A 72 -9.11 13.60 -15.10
CA ASP A 72 -10.13 12.56 -15.26
C ASP A 72 -10.42 11.92 -13.89
N PHE A 73 -11.36 12.52 -13.16
CA PHE A 73 -11.78 12.03 -11.84
C PHE A 73 -12.40 10.63 -11.88
N SER A 74 -13.05 10.24 -12.99
CA SER A 74 -13.62 8.90 -13.13
C SER A 74 -12.51 7.86 -13.21
N ARG A 75 -11.44 8.16 -13.96
CA ARG A 75 -10.26 7.31 -14.03
C ARG A 75 -9.53 7.23 -12.69
N LEU A 76 -9.38 8.35 -11.99
CA LEU A 76 -8.75 8.39 -10.68
C LEU A 76 -9.54 7.58 -9.63
N ASP A 77 -10.86 7.73 -9.58
CA ASP A 77 -11.70 6.92 -8.67
C ASP A 77 -11.58 5.43 -8.99
N SER A 78 -11.61 5.07 -10.27
CA SER A 78 -11.49 3.67 -10.72
C SER A 78 -10.14 3.05 -10.36
N LEU A 79 -9.07 3.83 -10.45
CA LEU A 79 -7.73 3.43 -10.00
C LEU A 79 -7.76 3.19 -8.48
N MET A 80 -8.19 4.17 -7.70
CA MET A 80 -8.23 4.06 -6.24
C MET A 80 -9.13 2.93 -5.74
N HIS A 81 -10.24 2.67 -6.42
CA HIS A 81 -11.14 1.57 -6.09
C HIS A 81 -10.42 0.21 -6.22
N GLN A 82 -9.70 0.00 -7.33
CA GLN A 82 -8.92 -1.23 -7.54
C GLN A 82 -7.81 -1.38 -6.50
N PHE A 83 -7.06 -0.31 -6.24
CA PHE A 83 -5.97 -0.37 -5.28
C PHE A 83 -6.43 -0.53 -3.83
N LYS A 84 -7.57 0.07 -3.48
CA LYS A 84 -8.26 -0.21 -2.22
C LYS A 84 -8.59 -1.69 -2.08
N GLY A 85 -9.14 -2.31 -3.14
CA GLY A 85 -9.49 -3.74 -3.13
C GLY A 85 -8.26 -4.62 -2.92
N SER A 86 -7.20 -4.39 -3.69
CA SER A 86 -5.91 -5.08 -3.56
C SER A 86 -5.30 -4.91 -2.15
N SER A 87 -5.25 -3.67 -1.65
CA SER A 87 -4.75 -3.36 -0.30
C SER A 87 -5.59 -4.03 0.80
N SER A 88 -6.91 -4.10 0.59
CA SER A 88 -7.81 -4.78 1.52
C SER A 88 -7.50 -6.26 1.57
N SER A 89 -7.24 -6.92 0.43
CA SER A 89 -7.00 -8.37 0.36
C SER A 89 -5.77 -8.85 1.13
N ILE A 90 -4.79 -7.98 1.38
CA ILE A 90 -3.59 -8.29 2.18
C ILE A 90 -3.60 -7.65 3.57
N GLY A 91 -4.72 -7.03 3.98
CA GLY A 91 -4.81 -6.33 5.27
C GLY A 91 -3.96 -5.08 5.41
N ALA A 92 -3.56 -4.42 4.31
CA ALA A 92 -2.83 -3.15 4.33
C ALA A 92 -3.77 -1.98 4.71
N LYS A 93 -4.09 -1.90 6.00
CA LYS A 93 -5.13 -1.04 6.59
C LYS A 93 -4.94 0.43 6.25
N LYS A 94 -3.74 1.00 6.45
CA LYS A 94 -3.48 2.43 6.16
C LYS A 94 -3.66 2.77 4.69
N VAL A 95 -3.16 1.91 3.79
CA VAL A 95 -3.27 2.13 2.35
C VAL A 95 -4.74 2.10 1.93
N LYS A 96 -5.52 1.13 2.43
CA LYS A 96 -6.98 1.05 2.23
C LYS A 96 -7.71 2.32 2.67
N ILE A 97 -7.32 2.90 3.80
CA ILE A 97 -7.90 4.15 4.33
C ILE A 97 -7.56 5.34 3.42
N GLU A 98 -6.29 5.51 3.05
CA GLU A 98 -5.89 6.62 2.18
C GLU A 98 -6.52 6.53 0.78
N CYS A 99 -6.68 5.31 0.24
CA CYS A 99 -7.44 5.13 -1.00
C CYS A 99 -8.90 5.58 -0.84
N THR A 100 -9.52 5.34 0.32
CA THR A 100 -10.89 5.79 0.59
C THR A 100 -10.97 7.31 0.62
N HIS A 101 -10.06 7.98 1.34
CA HIS A 101 -9.99 9.45 1.35
C HIS A 101 -9.73 10.02 -0.05
N PHE A 102 -8.88 9.39 -0.86
CA PHE A 102 -8.62 9.85 -2.23
C PHE A 102 -9.88 9.82 -3.10
N ARG A 103 -10.69 8.77 -2.96
CA ARG A 103 -11.97 8.65 -3.67
C ARG A 103 -12.95 9.73 -3.27
N ASP A 104 -12.96 10.15 -2.00
CA ASP A 104 -13.80 11.25 -1.54
C ASP A 104 -13.43 12.56 -2.25
N TYR A 105 -12.14 12.83 -2.49
CA TYR A 105 -11.71 13.98 -3.32
C TYR A 105 -12.15 13.83 -4.78
N CYS A 106 -12.08 12.62 -5.35
CA CYS A 106 -12.54 12.36 -6.71
C CYS A 106 -14.05 12.64 -6.87
N ASN A 107 -14.85 12.16 -5.90
CA ASN A 107 -16.30 12.36 -5.86
C ASN A 107 -16.66 13.84 -5.68
N ALA A 108 -15.90 14.58 -4.87
CA ALA A 108 -16.04 16.02 -4.68
C ALA A 108 -15.47 16.85 -5.86
N ARG A 109 -14.84 16.21 -6.86
CA ARG A 109 -14.08 16.87 -7.94
C ARG A 109 -13.05 17.88 -7.41
N ASN A 110 -12.45 17.58 -6.27
CA ASN A 110 -11.47 18.45 -5.61
C ASN A 110 -10.07 18.21 -6.23
N THR A 111 -9.70 19.05 -7.20
CA THR A 111 -8.40 18.98 -7.88
C THR A 111 -7.22 19.17 -6.95
N GLU A 112 -7.33 20.06 -5.96
CA GLU A 112 -6.25 20.34 -5.01
C GLU A 112 -6.06 19.16 -4.05
N GLY A 113 -7.15 18.61 -3.51
CA GLY A 113 -7.11 17.42 -2.65
C GLY A 113 -6.47 16.21 -3.32
N CYS A 114 -6.76 15.97 -4.61
CA CYS A 114 -6.11 14.90 -5.37
C CYS A 114 -4.62 15.16 -5.63
N GLN A 115 -4.16 16.43 -5.67
CA GLN A 115 -2.77 16.78 -5.94
C GLN A 115 -1.93 16.88 -4.65
N ASP A 116 -2.49 17.44 -3.57
CA ASP A 116 -1.79 17.68 -2.31
C ASP A 116 -1.55 16.41 -1.50
N LYS A 117 -2.47 15.43 -1.56
CA LYS A 117 -2.28 14.13 -0.87
C LYS A 117 -1.15 13.27 -1.43
N LEU A 118 -0.68 13.58 -2.64
CA LEU A 118 0.52 12.97 -3.23
C LEU A 118 1.78 13.83 -3.05
N GLY A 119 1.64 14.99 -2.39
CA GLY A 119 2.72 15.83 -1.89
C GLY A 119 3.38 16.75 -2.93
N PRO A 120 3.92 17.92 -2.50
CA PRO A 120 4.76 18.80 -3.31
C PRO A 120 6.12 18.19 -3.73
N SER A 121 6.49 17.02 -3.20
CA SER A 121 7.80 16.37 -3.40
C SER A 121 8.12 15.99 -4.86
N ARG A 122 7.19 16.20 -5.80
CA ARG A 122 7.41 15.94 -7.23
C ARG A 122 7.18 17.14 -8.15
N ARG A 123 6.88 18.33 -7.60
CA ARG A 123 6.80 19.57 -8.42
C ARG A 123 8.16 20.23 -8.66
N HIS A 124 9.20 19.86 -7.90
CA HIS A 124 10.57 20.40 -8.01
C HIS A 124 11.67 19.35 -7.78
N ALA A 125 11.52 18.13 -8.32
CA ALA A 125 12.61 17.16 -8.31
C ALA A 125 13.56 17.43 -9.49
N GLY A 126 14.52 18.33 -9.29
CA GLY A 126 15.80 18.23 -9.99
C GLY A 126 16.52 16.91 -9.60
N PRO A 127 17.55 16.50 -10.34
CA PRO A 127 18.14 15.14 -10.28
C PRO A 127 18.86 14.78 -8.98
N ASP A 128 18.70 15.57 -7.92
CA ASP A 128 19.47 15.42 -6.69
C ASP A 128 18.58 15.71 -5.48
N LYS A 129 17.88 14.67 -4.98
CA LYS A 129 17.48 14.49 -3.58
C LYS A 129 16.80 13.14 -3.36
N SER A 130 17.33 12.44 -2.36
CA SER A 130 17.10 11.04 -2.02
C SER A 130 15.69 10.76 -1.48
N PHE A 131 15.14 9.62 -1.86
CA PHE A 131 13.89 9.06 -1.33
C PHE A 131 14.09 8.60 0.13
N GLY A 132 13.30 9.16 1.04
CA GLY A 132 13.09 8.59 2.38
C GLY A 132 11.67 8.07 2.45
N PHE A 133 11.52 6.74 2.49
CA PHE A 133 10.33 6.08 3.03
C PHE A 133 10.49 5.95 4.54
#